data_AF-A0A924W3L1-F1
#
_entry.id   AF-A0A924W3L1-F1
#
_cell.length_a   1.000
_cell.length_b   1.000
_cell.length_c   1.000
_cell.angle_alpha   90.00
_cell.angle_beta   90.00
_cell.angle_gamma   90.00
#
_symmetry.space_group_name_H-M   'P 1'
#
loop_
_entity.id
_entity.type
_entity.pdbx_description
1 polymer ?
#
loop_
_entity_poly.entity_id
_entity_poly.type
_entity_poly.pdbx_seq_one_letter_code
_entity_poly.pdbx_strand_id
1 'polypeptide(L)'
;MIGKTSWDSVASLLKAEACVLDPRSDPGPLVDIATAPPAILRIAIQRGAAVNPRFRKALPLVRAVEANLPVNVRLLLASGARPNDRDDPRVGNSAVDAWANWGQTRWTRQDRSSKLSILKALVAAHAKLDVPGGMENATPLWRLLLWHCISNDPVDAESPPTKPEEFTRHEADLAVMLLKCGVDANARCPFKPVQSGDRLPKGATPLFIRPIGDGKLHRALLAAGANPLLKAADGRNAIEFLEDYREELLVHRVKKREEPLFADSPAIVKGVTVACRRLTQSEGQ
;
A
#
# COMPACT_ATOMS: atom_id res chain seq x y z
N MET A 1 5.48 7.44 31.08
CA MET A 1 6.94 7.58 30.89
C MET A 1 7.57 6.24 31.19
N ILE A 2 7.85 5.42 30.18
CA ILE A 2 8.74 4.27 30.33
C ILE A 2 10.13 4.84 30.07
N GLY A 3 10.95 4.95 31.12
CA GLY A 3 12.33 5.41 31.01
C GLY A 3 13.08 4.55 29.99
N LYS A 4 14.12 5.12 29.36
CA LYS A 4 15.04 4.43 28.45
C LYS A 4 15.63 3.18 29.13
N THR A 5 14.87 2.11 29.15
CA THR A 5 15.31 0.80 29.62
C THR A 5 16.07 0.25 28.45
N SER A 6 17.38 0.05 28.60
CA SER A 6 18.16 -0.57 27.53
C SER A 6 17.54 -1.92 27.21
N TRP A 7 17.43 -2.24 25.93
CA TRP A 7 17.02 -3.56 25.45
C TRP A 7 17.90 -4.67 26.06
N ASP A 8 19.13 -4.36 26.47
CA ASP A 8 20.02 -5.28 27.20
C ASP A 8 19.50 -5.62 28.60
N SER A 9 18.90 -4.65 29.30
CA SER A 9 18.26 -4.88 30.59
C SER A 9 17.02 -5.74 30.44
N VAL A 10 16.20 -5.49 29.40
CA VAL A 10 15.04 -6.33 29.06
C VAL A 10 15.48 -7.75 28.68
N ALA A 11 16.52 -7.89 27.86
CA ALA A 11 17.07 -9.19 27.48
C ALA A 11 17.62 -9.96 28.69
N SER A 12 18.26 -9.28 29.63
CA SER A 12 18.77 -9.88 30.85
C SER A 12 17.64 -10.35 31.78
N LEU A 13 16.58 -9.54 31.92
CA LEU A 13 15.39 -9.89 32.70
C LEU A 13 14.61 -11.06 32.08
N LEU A 14 14.51 -11.12 30.74
CA LEU A 14 13.88 -12.25 30.04
C LEU A 14 14.72 -13.54 30.12
N LYS A 15 16.05 -13.42 30.24
CA LYS A 15 16.94 -14.57 30.41
C LYS A 15 16.90 -15.14 31.83
N ALA A 16 16.74 -14.29 32.84
CA ALA A 16 16.86 -14.64 34.26
C ALA A 16 15.66 -15.42 34.86
N GLU A 17 14.83 -16.08 34.05
CA GLU A 17 13.64 -16.89 34.44
C GLU A 17 12.54 -16.19 35.26
N ALA A 18 12.77 -14.98 35.76
CA ALA A 18 11.84 -14.27 36.64
C ALA A 18 10.65 -13.61 35.93
N CYS A 19 10.69 -13.48 34.59
CA CYS A 19 9.61 -12.84 33.84
C CYS A 19 8.65 -13.89 33.27
N VAL A 20 7.65 -14.27 34.06
CA VAL A 20 6.47 -14.95 33.53
C VAL A 20 5.73 -13.92 32.68
N LEU A 21 5.81 -14.07 31.36
CA LEU A 21 4.96 -13.32 30.43
C LEU A 21 3.55 -13.92 30.51
N ASP A 22 2.85 -13.69 31.62
CA ASP A 22 1.46 -14.11 31.75
C ASP A 22 0.61 -13.20 30.85
N PRO A 23 -0.02 -13.74 29.79
CA PRO A 23 -0.89 -12.95 28.92
C PRO A 23 -2.10 -12.35 29.66
N ARG A 24 -2.37 -12.76 30.90
CA ARG A 24 -3.45 -12.24 31.75
C ARG A 24 -3.02 -11.08 32.65
N SER A 25 -1.75 -10.97 33.03
CA SER A 25 -1.28 -9.91 33.94
C SER A 25 -0.91 -8.62 33.20
N ASP A 26 -0.39 -8.74 31.98
CA ASP A 26 -0.18 -7.64 31.04
C ASP A 26 -0.11 -8.22 29.61
N PRO A 27 -1.16 -8.11 28.78
CA PRO A 27 -1.13 -8.60 27.39
C PRO A 27 -0.28 -7.70 26.46
N GLY A 28 0.29 -6.60 26.96
CA GLY A 28 1.10 -5.64 26.21
C GLY A 28 2.55 -6.00 25.82
N PRO A 29 3.27 -6.99 26.42
CA PRO A 29 4.72 -7.06 26.24
C PRO A 29 5.11 -7.43 24.81
N LEU A 30 4.38 -8.34 24.14
CA LEU A 30 4.77 -8.71 22.78
C LEU A 30 4.45 -7.62 21.74
N VAL A 31 3.42 -6.79 21.98
CA VAL A 31 3.12 -5.66 21.08
C VAL A 31 4.27 -4.66 21.08
N ASP A 32 4.81 -4.35 22.26
CA ASP A 32 5.93 -3.42 22.40
C ASP A 32 7.27 -4.06 21.97
N ILE A 33 7.47 -5.35 22.28
CA ILE A 33 8.66 -6.12 21.88
C ILE A 33 8.69 -6.42 20.36
N ALA A 34 7.56 -6.30 19.64
CA ALA A 34 7.51 -6.53 18.20
C ALA A 34 8.47 -5.65 17.39
N THR A 35 8.85 -4.49 17.95
CA THR A 35 9.82 -3.55 17.34
C THR A 35 11.23 -3.67 17.93
N ALA A 36 11.43 -4.53 18.92
CA ALA A 36 12.72 -4.79 19.54
C ALA A 36 13.68 -5.54 18.58
N PRO A 37 14.99 -5.59 18.89
CA PRO A 37 15.93 -6.45 18.18
C PRO A 37 15.41 -7.89 18.04
N PRO A 38 15.61 -8.56 16.88
CA PRO A 38 15.04 -9.88 16.62
C PRO A 38 15.35 -10.93 17.68
N ALA A 39 16.53 -10.85 18.31
CA ALA A 39 16.94 -11.78 19.38
C ALA A 39 16.02 -11.70 20.60
N ILE A 40 15.57 -10.49 20.97
CA ILE A 40 14.68 -10.29 22.13
C ILE A 40 13.28 -10.83 21.81
N LEU A 41 12.80 -10.53 20.60
CA LEU A 41 11.52 -11.06 20.13
C LEU A 41 11.51 -12.60 20.10
N ARG A 42 12.61 -13.23 19.65
CA ARG A 42 12.76 -14.70 19.69
C ARG A 42 12.64 -15.24 21.12
N ILE A 43 13.38 -14.65 22.06
CA ILE A 43 13.37 -15.09 23.46
C ILE A 43 11.96 -14.97 24.04
N ALA A 44 11.26 -13.84 23.80
CA ALA A 44 9.91 -13.64 24.29
C ALA A 44 8.95 -14.73 23.80
N ILE A 45 8.95 -15.04 22.50
CA ILE A 45 8.09 -16.10 21.94
C ILE A 45 8.48 -17.48 22.48
N GLN A 46 9.77 -17.80 22.58
CA GLN A 46 10.25 -19.07 23.14
C GLN A 46 9.83 -19.27 24.61
N ARG A 47 9.68 -18.17 25.35
CA ARG A 47 9.17 -18.17 26.74
C ARG A 47 7.64 -18.21 26.82
N GLY A 48 6.94 -18.44 25.71
CA GLY A 48 5.49 -18.61 25.69
C GLY A 48 4.68 -17.32 25.56
N ALA A 49 5.32 -16.20 25.17
CA ALA A 49 4.58 -14.98 24.88
C ALA A 49 3.49 -15.26 23.82
N ALA A 50 2.26 -14.82 24.10
CA ALA A 50 1.19 -14.90 23.13
C ALA A 50 1.59 -14.13 21.87
N VAL A 51 1.40 -14.73 20.69
CA VAL A 51 1.84 -14.17 19.38
C VAL A 51 0.80 -13.21 18.77
N ASN A 52 -0.48 -13.37 19.13
CA ASN A 52 -1.59 -12.54 18.66
C ASN A 52 -2.30 -11.72 19.77
N PRO A 53 -1.60 -11.17 20.80
CA PRO A 53 -2.24 -10.36 21.81
C PRO A 53 -2.73 -9.06 21.16
N ARG A 54 -3.94 -8.65 21.54
CA ARG A 54 -4.44 -7.32 21.21
C ARG A 54 -4.24 -6.43 22.42
N PHE A 55 -3.47 -5.36 22.25
CA PHE A 55 -3.27 -4.36 23.30
C PHE A 55 -3.44 -2.97 22.73
N ARG A 56 -4.34 -2.17 23.33
CA ARG A 56 -4.63 -0.78 22.90
C ARG A 56 -4.81 -0.63 21.38
N LYS A 57 -5.55 -1.56 20.77
CA LYS A 57 -5.79 -1.61 19.32
C LYS A 57 -4.54 -1.81 18.47
N ALA A 58 -3.54 -2.53 18.99
CA ALA A 58 -2.34 -2.91 18.26
C ALA A 58 -2.14 -4.42 18.32
N LEU A 59 -1.60 -4.98 17.23
CA LEU A 59 -1.16 -6.37 17.10
C LEU A 59 0.36 -6.39 16.88
N PRO A 60 1.10 -7.37 17.43
CA PRO A 60 2.55 -7.44 17.23
C PRO A 60 2.96 -7.47 15.75
N LEU A 61 2.22 -8.24 14.93
CA LEU A 61 2.49 -8.34 13.50
C LEU A 61 2.28 -7.00 12.78
N VAL A 62 1.18 -6.31 13.10
CA VAL A 62 0.90 -4.97 12.55
C VAL A 62 2.03 -4.00 12.93
N ARG A 63 2.44 -3.98 14.20
CA ARG A 63 3.56 -3.13 14.66
C ARG A 63 4.89 -3.44 13.97
N ALA A 64 5.22 -4.71 13.75
CA ALA A 64 6.47 -5.09 13.07
C ALA A 64 6.46 -4.67 11.59
N VAL A 65 5.31 -4.78 10.93
CA VAL A 65 5.12 -4.22 9.58
C VAL A 65 5.24 -2.71 9.61
N GLU A 66 4.61 -2.06 10.60
CA GLU A 66 4.70 -0.62 10.89
C GLU A 66 6.08 -0.16 11.39
N ALA A 67 7.08 -1.04 11.45
CA ALA A 67 8.45 -0.65 11.78
C ALA A 67 9.43 -1.02 10.66
N ASN A 68 8.94 -1.51 9.51
CA ASN A 68 9.74 -2.02 8.40
C ASN A 68 10.71 -3.13 8.82
N LEU A 69 10.29 -4.04 9.71
CA LEU A 69 11.16 -5.06 10.29
C LEU A 69 10.90 -6.44 9.67
N PRO A 70 11.43 -6.74 8.46
CA PRO A 70 11.14 -7.99 7.76
C PRO A 70 11.51 -9.24 8.56
N VAL A 71 12.58 -9.17 9.36
CA VAL A 71 13.01 -10.29 10.22
C VAL A 71 11.98 -10.56 11.31
N ASN A 72 11.46 -9.53 11.96
CA ASN A 72 10.46 -9.66 13.02
C ASN A 72 9.11 -10.11 12.45
N VAL A 73 8.72 -9.60 11.27
CA VAL A 73 7.51 -10.06 10.56
C VAL A 73 7.58 -11.56 10.28
N ARG A 74 8.68 -12.04 9.69
CA ARG A 74 8.86 -13.48 9.39
C ARG A 74 8.83 -14.34 10.64
N LEU A 75 9.47 -13.87 11.71
CA LEU A 75 9.51 -14.56 12.99
C LEU A 75 8.10 -14.68 13.60
N LEU A 76 7.32 -13.59 13.61
CA LEU A 76 5.95 -13.59 14.10
C LEU A 76 5.06 -14.53 13.28
N LEU A 77 5.13 -14.46 11.94
CA LEU A 77 4.36 -15.33 11.06
C LEU A 77 4.72 -16.81 11.26
N ALA A 78 6.02 -17.14 11.35
CA ALA A 78 6.49 -18.50 11.64
C ALA A 78 6.05 -19.01 13.02
N SER A 79 5.73 -18.08 13.94
CA SER A 79 5.23 -18.39 15.29
C SER A 79 3.69 -18.41 15.37
N GLY A 80 2.99 -18.39 14.23
CA GLY A 80 1.53 -18.45 14.18
C GLY A 80 0.82 -17.10 14.30
N ALA A 81 1.51 -15.99 14.00
CA ALA A 81 0.84 -14.70 13.84
C ALA A 81 -0.15 -14.75 12.67
N ARG A 82 -1.36 -14.24 12.89
CA ARG A 82 -2.44 -14.25 11.90
C ARG A 82 -2.37 -13.00 11.04
N PRO A 83 -2.03 -13.10 9.73
CA PRO A 83 -1.82 -11.91 8.89
C PRO A 83 -3.09 -11.11 8.60
N ASN A 84 -4.25 -11.77 8.75
CA ASN A 84 -5.57 -11.20 8.48
C ASN A 84 -6.25 -10.61 9.72
N ASP A 85 -5.67 -10.81 10.91
CA ASP A 85 -6.23 -10.22 12.12
C ASP A 85 -6.04 -8.70 12.06
N ARG A 86 -7.09 -7.98 12.47
CA ARG A 86 -7.08 -6.52 12.56
C ARG A 86 -6.76 -6.07 13.96
N ASP A 87 -6.02 -4.97 14.04
CA ASP A 87 -5.62 -4.34 15.28
C ASP A 87 -6.82 -3.73 16.04
N ASP A 88 -7.77 -3.13 15.32
CA ASP A 88 -9.14 -2.82 15.73
C ASP A 88 -10.14 -3.64 14.88
N PRO A 89 -11.04 -4.44 15.49
CA PRO A 89 -12.01 -5.25 14.75
C PRO A 89 -12.97 -4.45 13.86
N ARG A 90 -13.23 -3.19 14.20
CA ARG A 90 -14.24 -2.36 13.52
C ARG A 90 -13.65 -1.61 12.33
N VAL A 91 -12.47 -1.02 12.51
CA VAL A 91 -11.87 -0.07 11.55
C VAL A 91 -10.35 -0.23 11.41
N GLY A 92 -9.80 -1.28 12.00
CA GLY A 92 -8.36 -1.47 12.13
C GLY A 92 -7.68 -1.90 10.84
N ASN A 93 -6.35 -1.86 10.91
CA ASN A 93 -5.46 -2.37 9.88
C ASN A 93 -5.14 -3.84 10.16
N SER A 94 -5.23 -4.67 9.12
CA SER A 94 -4.45 -5.91 9.04
C SER A 94 -2.98 -5.60 8.78
N ALA A 95 -2.14 -6.65 8.77
CA ALA A 95 -0.73 -6.49 8.42
C ALA A 95 -0.53 -5.97 6.98
N VAL A 96 -1.39 -6.36 6.03
CA VAL A 96 -1.33 -5.88 4.63
C VAL A 96 -1.80 -4.43 4.53
N ASP A 97 -2.84 -4.08 5.30
CA ASP A 97 -3.34 -2.71 5.40
C ASP A 97 -2.26 -1.75 5.92
N ALA A 98 -1.55 -2.15 6.99
CA ALA A 98 -0.44 -1.40 7.52
C ALA A 98 0.69 -1.26 6.49
N TRP A 99 1.06 -2.36 5.81
CA TRP A 99 2.06 -2.33 4.75
C TRP A 99 1.69 -1.35 3.60
N ALA A 100 0.40 -1.22 3.27
CA ALA A 100 -0.10 -0.33 2.23
C ALA A 100 -0.27 1.14 2.68
N ASN A 101 -0.65 1.39 3.94
CA ASN A 101 -0.81 2.74 4.51
C ASN A 101 0.49 3.54 4.58
N TRP A 102 1.60 2.85 4.41
CA TRP A 102 2.92 3.36 4.70
C TRP A 102 3.43 4.44 3.76
N GLY A 103 2.81 4.63 2.59
CA GLY A 103 3.23 5.59 1.55
C GLY A 103 3.47 7.04 2.00
N GLN A 104 3.10 7.40 3.23
CA GLN A 104 3.25 8.75 3.79
C GLN A 104 4.68 9.14 4.21
N THR A 105 5.61 8.20 4.46
CA THR A 105 6.97 8.55 4.90
C THR A 105 7.96 8.62 3.74
N ARG A 106 8.91 9.57 3.77
CA ARG A 106 9.94 9.73 2.74
C ARG A 106 10.82 8.47 2.66
N TRP A 107 10.81 7.80 1.51
CA TRP A 107 11.51 6.52 1.31
C TRP A 107 12.96 6.67 0.88
N THR A 108 13.79 5.74 1.35
CA THR A 108 15.11 5.45 0.75
C THR A 108 15.02 4.22 -0.16
N ARG A 109 15.99 4.03 -1.07
CA ARG A 109 16.10 2.79 -1.87
C ARG A 109 16.16 1.52 -1.01
N GLN A 110 16.73 1.62 0.19
CA GLN A 110 16.91 0.49 1.11
C GLN A 110 15.57 -0.02 1.67
N ASP A 111 14.54 0.83 1.77
CA ASP A 111 13.22 0.44 2.26
C ASP A 111 12.46 -0.46 1.27
N ARG A 112 12.77 -0.39 -0.04
CA ARG A 112 12.10 -1.16 -1.08
C ARG A 112 12.31 -2.67 -0.91
N SER A 113 13.55 -3.10 -0.63
CA SER A 113 13.86 -4.54 -0.48
C SER A 113 13.19 -5.11 0.77
N SER A 114 13.20 -4.36 1.88
CA SER A 114 12.51 -4.73 3.12
C SER A 114 11.00 -4.85 2.93
N LYS A 115 10.36 -3.89 2.27
CA LYS A 115 8.92 -3.97 1.95
C LYS A 115 8.55 -5.16 1.09
N LEU A 116 9.34 -5.44 0.07
CA LEU A 116 9.12 -6.60 -0.79
C LEU A 116 9.27 -7.90 0.01
N SER A 117 10.26 -7.95 0.90
CA SER A 117 10.45 -9.07 1.81
C SER A 117 9.25 -9.26 2.75
N ILE A 118 8.69 -8.16 3.28
CA ILE A 118 7.48 -8.18 4.12
C ILE A 118 6.26 -8.66 3.32
N LEU A 119 5.99 -8.08 2.15
CA LEU A 119 4.85 -8.48 1.33
C LEU A 119 4.93 -9.96 0.96
N LYS A 120 6.10 -10.44 0.51
CA LYS A 120 6.30 -11.87 0.22
C LYS A 120 6.02 -12.75 1.43
N ALA A 121 6.44 -12.34 2.62
CA ALA A 121 6.17 -13.08 3.84
C ALA A 121 4.66 -13.12 4.17
N LEU A 122 3.96 -11.99 4.02
CA LEU A 122 2.50 -11.92 4.23
C LEU A 122 1.74 -12.80 3.22
N VAL A 123 2.10 -12.74 1.95
CA VAL A 123 1.48 -13.57 0.89
C VAL A 123 1.75 -15.06 1.15
N ALA A 124 2.99 -15.42 1.51
CA ALA A 124 3.32 -16.80 1.88
C ALA A 124 2.54 -17.30 3.10
N ALA A 125 2.11 -16.39 4.00
CA ALA A 125 1.25 -16.69 5.13
C ALA A 125 -0.25 -16.60 4.80
N HIS A 126 -0.63 -16.54 3.51
CA HIS A 126 -2.02 -16.44 3.04
C HIS A 126 -2.76 -15.19 3.55
N ALA A 127 -2.05 -14.06 3.63
CA ALA A 127 -2.69 -12.76 3.85
C ALA A 127 -3.67 -12.45 2.70
N LYS A 128 -4.88 -12.00 3.04
CA LYS A 128 -5.89 -11.56 2.08
C LYS A 128 -5.54 -10.15 1.62
N LEU A 129 -5.31 -9.99 0.32
CA LEU A 129 -4.84 -8.73 -0.25
C LEU A 129 -5.97 -7.82 -0.75
N ASP A 130 -7.19 -8.35 -0.92
CA ASP A 130 -8.33 -7.62 -1.49
C ASP A 130 -9.38 -7.21 -0.46
N VAL A 131 -9.11 -7.43 0.84
CA VAL A 131 -10.07 -7.07 1.88
C VAL A 131 -9.94 -5.58 2.17
N PRO A 132 -10.99 -4.77 1.96
CA PRO A 132 -10.97 -3.37 2.30
C PRO A 132 -10.91 -3.20 3.82
N GLY A 133 -10.03 -2.31 4.30
CA GLY A 133 -9.83 -2.04 5.73
C GLY A 133 -9.53 -0.57 6.01
N GLY A 134 -9.17 -0.26 7.27
CA GLY A 134 -8.78 1.09 7.67
C GLY A 134 -9.92 2.11 7.63
N MET A 135 -9.57 3.39 7.87
CA MET A 135 -10.52 4.50 7.92
C MET A 135 -11.23 4.77 6.57
N GLU A 136 -10.58 4.43 5.46
CA GLU A 136 -11.09 4.70 4.12
C GLU A 136 -11.87 3.52 3.52
N ASN A 137 -11.84 2.35 4.17
CA ASN A 137 -12.39 1.10 3.62
C ASN A 137 -11.87 0.81 2.19
N ALA A 138 -10.65 1.25 1.87
CA ALA A 138 -9.97 0.94 0.61
C ALA A 138 -9.22 -0.39 0.71
N THR A 139 -9.13 -1.09 -0.42
CA THR A 139 -8.19 -2.21 -0.57
C THR A 139 -6.75 -1.71 -0.54
N PRO A 140 -5.78 -2.56 -0.14
CA PRO A 140 -4.35 -2.27 -0.23
C PRO A 140 -3.90 -1.69 -1.58
N LEU A 141 -4.45 -2.18 -2.70
CA LEU A 141 -4.18 -1.64 -4.02
C LEU A 141 -4.66 -0.19 -4.14
N TRP A 142 -5.92 0.08 -3.79
CA TRP A 142 -6.47 1.43 -3.88
C TRP A 142 -5.71 2.43 -3.04
N ARG A 143 -5.20 2.04 -1.86
CA ARG A 143 -4.37 2.95 -1.06
C ARG A 143 -3.10 3.36 -1.79
N LEU A 144 -2.37 2.41 -2.37
CA LEU A 144 -1.18 2.71 -3.18
C LEU A 144 -1.51 3.58 -4.39
N LEU A 145 -2.62 3.29 -5.06
CA LEU A 145 -3.07 4.05 -6.24
C LEU A 145 -3.51 5.47 -5.88
N LEU A 146 -4.18 5.68 -4.75
CA LEU A 146 -4.59 7.00 -4.30
C LEU A 146 -3.39 7.85 -3.92
N TRP A 147 -2.40 7.28 -3.23
CA TRP A 147 -1.12 7.96 -2.99
C TRP A 147 -0.42 8.29 -4.29
N HIS A 148 -0.40 7.35 -5.24
CA HIS A 148 0.15 7.59 -6.56
C HIS A 148 -0.58 8.76 -7.26
N CYS A 149 -1.90 8.87 -7.15
CA CYS A 149 -2.65 9.99 -7.71
C CYS A 149 -2.36 11.33 -7.00
N ILE A 150 -2.36 11.34 -5.66
CA ILE A 150 -2.15 12.55 -4.85
C ILE A 150 -0.73 13.09 -5.03
N SER A 151 0.29 12.24 -4.98
CA SER A 151 1.70 12.64 -5.12
C SER A 151 2.05 13.16 -6.51
N ASN A 152 1.17 12.99 -7.49
CA ASN A 152 1.36 13.42 -8.87
C ASN A 152 0.36 14.49 -9.32
N ASP A 153 -0.48 15.04 -8.45
CA ASP A 153 -1.40 16.08 -8.89
C ASP A 153 -0.62 17.38 -9.20
N PRO A 154 -0.59 17.85 -10.46
CA PRO A 154 0.13 19.06 -10.83
C PRO A 154 -0.57 20.34 -10.33
N VAL A 155 -1.82 20.25 -9.85
CA VAL A 155 -2.64 21.43 -9.50
C VAL A 155 -2.40 21.92 -8.08
N ASP A 156 -2.08 21.02 -7.14
CA ASP A 156 -1.86 21.38 -5.72
C ASP A 156 -0.38 21.60 -5.36
N ALA A 157 0.51 21.54 -6.34
CA ALA A 157 1.95 21.70 -6.14
C ALA A 157 2.36 23.19 -6.06
N GLU A 158 1.99 23.90 -4.99
CA GLU A 158 2.67 25.18 -4.65
C GLU A 158 4.17 24.98 -4.34
N SER A 159 4.57 23.74 -4.05
CA SER A 159 5.94 23.28 -4.10
C SER A 159 5.97 21.88 -4.71
N PRO A 160 6.29 21.73 -6.01
CA PRO A 160 6.44 20.42 -6.59
C PRO A 160 7.48 19.63 -5.78
N PRO A 161 7.26 18.33 -5.54
CA PRO A 161 8.27 17.52 -4.87
C PRO A 161 9.59 17.68 -5.64
N THR A 162 10.68 17.98 -4.92
CA THR A 162 11.99 18.31 -5.50
C THR A 162 12.57 17.22 -6.41
N LYS A 163 11.99 16.01 -6.41
CA LYS A 163 12.27 14.89 -7.32
C LYS A 163 11.01 14.02 -7.56
N PRO A 164 10.08 14.42 -8.44
CA PRO A 164 8.82 13.71 -8.66
C PRO A 164 9.05 12.29 -9.20
N GLU A 165 10.08 12.09 -10.01
CA GLU A 165 10.31 10.82 -10.70
C GLU A 165 10.70 9.66 -9.76
N GLU A 166 11.38 9.93 -8.65
CA GLU A 166 11.84 8.87 -7.72
C GLU A 166 10.70 8.39 -6.81
N PHE A 167 9.83 9.30 -6.38
CA PHE A 167 8.71 8.98 -5.51
C PHE A 167 7.69 8.11 -6.26
N THR A 168 7.32 8.54 -7.46
CA THR A 168 6.17 8.04 -8.23
C THR A 168 6.38 6.66 -8.84
N ARG A 169 7.65 6.27 -9.08
CA ARG A 169 8.03 4.91 -9.46
C ARG A 169 7.87 3.92 -8.31
N HIS A 170 7.84 4.38 -7.06
CA HIS A 170 7.76 3.50 -5.90
C HIS A 170 6.37 2.89 -5.73
N GLU A 171 5.32 3.71 -5.66
CA GLU A 171 3.95 3.22 -5.48
C GLU A 171 3.52 2.35 -6.66
N ALA A 172 3.92 2.74 -7.88
CA ALA A 172 3.66 1.96 -9.08
C ALA A 172 4.27 0.56 -9.00
N ASP A 173 5.54 0.44 -8.57
CA ASP A 173 6.17 -0.87 -8.40
C ASP A 173 5.52 -1.68 -7.27
N LEU A 174 5.12 -1.06 -6.16
CA LEU A 174 4.37 -1.75 -5.09
C LEU A 174 3.01 -2.26 -5.58
N ALA A 175 2.28 -1.45 -6.35
CA ALA A 175 1.00 -1.84 -6.95
C ALA A 175 1.19 -2.99 -7.96
N VAL A 176 2.21 -2.93 -8.82
CA VAL A 176 2.58 -4.05 -9.71
C VAL A 176 2.85 -5.32 -8.92
N MET A 177 3.47 -5.22 -7.74
CA MET A 177 3.73 -6.38 -6.90
C MET A 177 2.46 -6.96 -6.29
N LEU A 178 1.52 -6.13 -5.84
CA LEU A 178 0.19 -6.59 -5.40
C LEU A 178 -0.55 -7.32 -6.53
N LEU A 179 -0.56 -6.76 -7.74
CA LEU A 179 -1.20 -7.37 -8.91
C LEU A 179 -0.62 -8.76 -9.22
N LYS A 180 0.71 -8.91 -9.14
CA LYS A 180 1.38 -10.22 -9.29
C LYS A 180 1.00 -11.23 -8.21
N CYS A 181 0.50 -10.77 -7.07
CA CYS A 181 0.02 -11.63 -5.99
C CYS A 181 -1.48 -11.98 -6.12
N GLY A 182 -2.12 -11.62 -7.25
CA GLY A 182 -3.49 -11.99 -7.55
C GLY A 182 -4.55 -11.04 -6.98
N VAL A 183 -4.17 -9.83 -6.61
CA VAL A 183 -5.12 -8.77 -6.24
C VAL A 183 -6.05 -8.45 -7.41
N ASP A 184 -7.31 -8.19 -7.10
CA ASP A 184 -8.33 -7.86 -8.09
C ASP A 184 -8.00 -6.53 -8.80
N ALA A 185 -7.57 -6.63 -10.06
CA ALA A 185 -7.25 -5.50 -10.91
C ALA A 185 -8.50 -4.69 -11.33
N ASN A 186 -9.70 -5.17 -11.02
CA ASN A 186 -11.00 -4.52 -11.26
C ASN A 186 -11.68 -4.04 -9.98
N ALA A 187 -11.00 -4.11 -8.83
CA ALA A 187 -11.56 -3.70 -7.54
C ALA A 187 -12.12 -2.26 -7.64
N ARG A 188 -13.37 -2.03 -7.25
CA ARG A 188 -13.98 -0.70 -7.38
C ARG A 188 -13.55 0.22 -6.25
N CYS A 189 -13.22 1.47 -6.57
CA CYS A 189 -12.93 2.50 -5.58
C CYS A 189 -14.17 2.75 -4.71
N PRO A 190 -14.10 2.54 -3.39
CA PRO A 190 -15.28 2.58 -2.53
C PRO A 190 -15.75 4.01 -2.22
N PHE A 191 -14.92 5.02 -2.46
CA PHE A 191 -15.19 6.41 -2.12
C PHE A 191 -14.81 7.39 -3.24
N LYS A 192 -15.33 8.61 -3.15
CA LYS A 192 -14.86 9.75 -3.93
C LYS A 192 -13.69 10.36 -3.14
N PRO A 193 -12.44 10.36 -3.62
CA PRO A 193 -11.32 10.85 -2.83
C PRO A 193 -11.48 12.36 -2.63
N VAL A 194 -11.59 12.77 -1.36
CA VAL A 194 -11.85 14.18 -1.00
C VAL A 194 -10.70 15.08 -1.45
N GLN A 195 -9.47 14.56 -1.47
CA GLN A 195 -8.25 15.30 -1.79
C GLN A 195 -7.83 15.22 -3.26
N SER A 196 -8.43 14.35 -4.09
CA SER A 196 -8.03 14.25 -5.50
C SER A 196 -8.72 15.29 -6.39
N GLY A 197 -9.29 16.35 -5.81
CA GLY A 197 -10.07 17.37 -6.52
C GLY A 197 -11.10 16.77 -7.48
N ASP A 198 -12.15 16.11 -6.98
CA ASP A 198 -13.28 15.60 -7.78
C ASP A 198 -12.97 14.64 -8.96
N ARG A 199 -11.70 14.28 -9.18
CA ARG A 199 -11.27 13.68 -10.46
C ARG A 199 -11.52 12.20 -10.58
N LEU A 200 -11.47 11.41 -9.50
CA LEU A 200 -11.79 9.99 -9.60
C LEU A 200 -13.28 9.77 -9.31
N PRO A 201 -14.07 9.25 -10.28
CA PRO A 201 -15.47 8.97 -10.05
C PRO A 201 -15.64 7.81 -9.07
N LYS A 202 -16.73 7.85 -8.29
CA LYS A 202 -17.09 6.73 -7.41
C LYS A 202 -17.21 5.45 -8.24
N GLY A 203 -16.69 4.33 -7.72
CA GLY A 203 -16.75 3.05 -8.43
C GLY A 203 -15.81 2.93 -9.63
N ALA A 204 -14.89 3.90 -9.80
CA ALA A 204 -13.74 3.77 -10.70
C ALA A 204 -12.98 2.47 -10.44
N THR A 205 -12.42 1.88 -11.50
CA THR A 205 -11.48 0.75 -11.40
C THR A 205 -10.04 1.28 -11.39
N PRO A 206 -9.04 0.46 -11.02
CA PRO A 206 -7.64 0.85 -11.02
C PRO A 206 -7.13 1.44 -12.34
N LEU A 207 -7.76 1.13 -13.48
CA LEU A 207 -7.40 1.72 -14.78
C LEU A 207 -7.74 3.21 -14.92
N PHE A 208 -8.62 3.77 -14.07
CA PHE A 208 -8.94 5.20 -14.06
C PHE A 208 -7.80 6.07 -13.50
N ILE A 209 -6.76 5.47 -12.92
CA ILE A 209 -5.61 6.26 -12.46
C ILE A 209 -4.94 6.96 -13.64
N ARG A 210 -4.42 8.16 -13.40
CA ARG A 210 -3.67 8.91 -14.40
C ARG A 210 -2.41 8.14 -14.81
N PRO A 211 -2.09 8.07 -16.10
CA PRO A 211 -0.85 7.50 -16.56
C PRO A 211 0.28 8.44 -16.19
N ILE A 212 1.15 7.98 -15.30
CA ILE A 212 2.35 8.68 -14.87
C ILE A 212 3.56 7.86 -15.32
N GLY A 213 4.59 8.55 -15.83
CA GLY A 213 5.80 7.92 -16.33
C GLY A 213 5.54 7.00 -17.52
N ASP A 214 6.25 5.90 -17.64
CA ASP A 214 6.27 5.06 -18.85
C ASP A 214 5.00 4.21 -19.10
N GLY A 215 3.93 4.37 -18.31
CA GLY A 215 2.71 3.56 -18.40
C GLY A 215 2.88 2.11 -17.94
N LYS A 216 3.97 1.76 -17.24
CA LYS A 216 4.23 0.41 -16.73
C LYS A 216 3.11 -0.09 -15.81
N LEU A 217 2.53 0.79 -14.99
CA LEU A 217 1.45 0.44 -14.09
C LEU A 217 0.18 0.05 -14.86
N HIS A 218 -0.24 0.83 -15.87
CA HIS A 218 -1.37 0.46 -16.74
C HIS A 218 -1.15 -0.85 -17.48
N ARG A 219 0.07 -1.08 -18.01
CA ARG A 219 0.42 -2.37 -18.62
C ARG A 219 0.29 -3.52 -17.62
N ALA A 220 0.73 -3.34 -16.38
CA ALA A 220 0.62 -4.36 -15.35
C ALA A 220 -0.83 -4.61 -14.93
N LEU A 221 -1.66 -3.55 -14.86
CA LEU A 221 -3.09 -3.67 -14.61
C LEU A 221 -3.79 -4.49 -15.71
N LEU A 222 -3.55 -4.15 -16.98
CA LEU A 222 -4.10 -4.89 -18.11
C LEU A 222 -3.62 -6.34 -18.13
N ALA A 223 -2.32 -6.58 -17.87
CA ALA A 223 -1.76 -7.93 -17.77
C ALA A 223 -2.35 -8.74 -16.60
N ALA A 224 -2.83 -8.08 -15.55
CA ALA A 224 -3.53 -8.68 -14.42
C ALA A 224 -5.05 -8.83 -14.66
N GLY A 225 -5.54 -8.58 -15.88
CA GLY A 225 -6.95 -8.75 -16.23
C GLY A 225 -7.83 -7.53 -15.90
N ALA A 226 -7.25 -6.33 -15.76
CA ALA A 226 -8.06 -5.12 -15.62
C ALA A 226 -8.87 -4.87 -16.91
N ASN A 227 -10.18 -4.68 -16.75
CA ASN A 227 -11.13 -4.49 -17.83
C ASN A 227 -11.33 -2.98 -18.09
N PRO A 228 -10.91 -2.47 -19.27
CA PRO A 228 -11.01 -1.04 -19.59
C PRO A 228 -12.44 -0.56 -19.87
N LEU A 229 -13.40 -1.48 -20.08
CA LEU A 229 -14.80 -1.18 -20.40
C LEU A 229 -15.68 -1.01 -19.15
N LEU A 230 -15.17 -1.36 -17.97
CA LEU A 230 -15.93 -1.18 -16.74
C LEU A 230 -16.22 0.29 -16.49
N LYS A 231 -17.51 0.61 -16.40
CA LYS A 231 -17.99 1.96 -16.14
C LYS A 231 -17.96 2.29 -14.65
N ALA A 232 -17.55 3.52 -14.33
CA ALA A 232 -17.70 4.12 -13.02
C ALA A 232 -19.13 4.66 -12.82
N ALA A 233 -19.40 5.26 -11.66
CA ALA A 233 -20.73 5.78 -11.31
C ALA A 233 -21.17 6.98 -12.15
N ASP A 234 -20.23 7.70 -12.77
CA ASP A 234 -20.52 8.80 -13.71
C ASP A 234 -20.82 8.31 -15.13
N GLY A 235 -20.83 6.98 -15.34
CA GLY A 235 -21.13 6.35 -16.63
C GLY A 235 -19.95 6.26 -17.59
N ARG A 236 -18.80 6.87 -17.25
CA ARG A 236 -17.57 6.79 -18.06
C ARG A 236 -16.82 5.50 -17.80
N ASN A 237 -16.12 4.99 -18.80
CA ASN A 237 -15.11 3.93 -18.65
C ASN A 237 -13.68 4.52 -18.57
N ALA A 238 -12.67 3.67 -18.36
CA ALA A 238 -11.29 4.13 -18.20
C ALA A 238 -10.73 4.78 -19.47
N ILE A 239 -11.17 4.35 -20.66
CA ILE A 239 -10.71 4.93 -21.94
C ILE A 239 -11.25 6.37 -22.07
N GLU A 240 -12.56 6.54 -21.90
CA GLU A 240 -13.24 7.85 -21.97
C GLU A 240 -12.63 8.83 -20.96
N PHE A 241 -12.41 8.36 -19.73
CA PHE A 241 -11.78 9.16 -18.68
C PHE A 241 -10.37 9.65 -19.05
N LEU A 242 -9.55 8.77 -19.65
CA LEU A 242 -8.19 9.11 -20.05
C LEU A 242 -8.16 10.06 -21.26
N GLU A 243 -9.14 9.96 -22.17
CA GLU A 243 -9.27 10.88 -23.30
C GLU A 243 -9.64 12.29 -22.82
N ASP A 244 -10.62 12.42 -21.92
CA ASP A 244 -10.96 13.71 -21.29
C ASP A 244 -9.73 14.34 -20.64
N TYR A 245 -8.98 13.54 -19.87
CA TYR A 245 -7.77 14.01 -19.18
C TYR A 245 -6.67 14.44 -20.16
N ARG A 246 -6.53 13.77 -21.30
CA ARG A 246 -5.56 14.16 -22.33
C ARG A 246 -5.88 15.53 -22.90
N GLU A 247 -7.14 15.81 -23.18
CA GLU A 247 -7.57 17.10 -23.71
C GLU A 247 -7.36 18.22 -22.67
N GLU A 248 -7.65 17.96 -21.39
CA GLU A 248 -7.34 18.91 -20.30
C GLU A 248 -5.84 19.27 -20.25
N LEU A 249 -4.96 18.27 -20.36
CA LEU A 249 -3.50 18.49 -20.37
C LEU A 249 -3.05 19.32 -21.58
N LEU A 250 -3.64 19.10 -22.76
CA LEU A 250 -3.33 19.87 -23.96
C LEU A 250 -3.76 21.33 -23.81
N VAL A 251 -4.96 21.58 -23.30
CA VAL A 251 -5.47 22.95 -23.04
C VAL A 251 -4.58 23.68 -22.04
N HIS A 252 -4.15 23.01 -20.97
CA HIS A 252 -3.28 23.63 -19.96
C HIS A 252 -1.90 23.99 -20.53
N ARG A 253 -1.34 23.13 -21.40
CA ARG A 253 -0.06 23.38 -22.09
C ARG A 253 -0.12 24.61 -22.99
N VAL A 254 -1.22 24.79 -23.72
CA VAL A 254 -1.42 25.97 -24.59
C VAL A 254 -1.49 27.25 -23.76
N LYS A 255 -2.14 27.22 -22.58
CA LYS A 255 -2.34 28.40 -21.74
C LYS A 255 -1.08 28.86 -21.01
N LYS A 256 -0.23 27.95 -20.52
CA LYS A 256 0.90 28.32 -19.65
C LYS A 256 2.22 28.65 -20.36
N ARG A 257 2.43 28.32 -21.66
CA ARG A 257 3.72 28.50 -22.37
C ARG A 257 4.96 27.95 -21.63
N GLU A 258 4.78 27.09 -20.63
CA GLU A 258 5.86 26.49 -19.85
C GLU A 258 6.21 25.11 -20.43
N GLU A 259 7.48 24.74 -20.39
CA GLU A 259 7.90 23.35 -20.58
C GLU A 259 7.27 22.50 -19.46
N PRO A 260 6.49 21.47 -19.80
CA PRO A 260 5.78 20.71 -18.79
C PRO A 260 6.77 19.92 -17.92
N LEU A 261 6.50 19.85 -16.61
CA LEU A 261 7.13 18.88 -15.70
C LEU A 261 6.99 17.42 -16.15
N PHE A 262 6.16 17.13 -17.16
CA PHE A 262 5.86 15.81 -17.69
C PHE A 262 5.70 15.84 -19.23
N ALA A 263 6.78 16.11 -19.97
CA ALA A 263 6.76 16.23 -21.44
C ALA A 263 6.15 15.04 -22.20
N ASP A 264 6.14 13.84 -21.59
CA ASP A 264 5.67 12.61 -22.22
C ASP A 264 4.16 12.32 -22.03
N SER A 265 3.46 13.03 -21.13
CA SER A 265 2.12 12.62 -20.67
C SER A 265 1.09 12.40 -21.79
N PRO A 266 0.93 13.27 -22.81
CA PRO A 266 -0.04 13.05 -23.89
C PRO A 266 0.26 11.82 -24.76
N ALA A 267 1.54 11.47 -24.93
CA ALA A 267 1.96 10.31 -25.70
C ALA A 267 1.72 9.01 -24.91
N ILE A 268 1.98 9.04 -23.59
CA ILE A 268 1.70 7.92 -22.69
C ILE A 268 0.20 7.63 -22.64
N VAL A 269 -0.63 8.66 -22.46
CA VAL A 269 -2.10 8.51 -22.46
C VAL A 269 -2.55 7.86 -23.76
N LYS A 270 -2.09 8.37 -24.91
CA LYS A 270 -2.40 7.79 -26.22
C LYS A 270 -1.99 6.32 -26.31
N GLY A 271 -0.80 5.97 -25.83
CA GLY A 271 -0.30 4.59 -25.81
C GLY A 271 -1.17 3.66 -24.96
N VAL A 272 -1.56 4.09 -23.76
CA VAL A 272 -2.45 3.34 -22.87
C VAL A 272 -3.84 3.16 -23.51
N THR A 273 -4.43 4.22 -24.06
CA THR A 273 -5.72 4.16 -24.76
C THR A 273 -5.69 3.18 -25.93
N VAL A 274 -4.63 3.18 -26.73
CA VAL A 274 -4.45 2.22 -27.83
C VAL A 274 -4.35 0.79 -27.31
N ALA A 275 -3.61 0.55 -26.22
CA ALA A 275 -3.50 -0.78 -25.63
C ALA A 275 -4.86 -1.29 -25.13
N CYS A 276 -5.63 -0.44 -24.44
CA CYS A 276 -6.98 -0.77 -23.99
C CYS A 276 -7.90 -1.14 -25.17
N ARG A 277 -7.90 -0.33 -26.24
CA ARG A 277 -8.74 -0.59 -27.43
C ARG A 277 -8.41 -1.91 -28.12
N ARG A 278 -7.12 -2.26 -28.24
CA ARG A 278 -6.71 -3.53 -28.85
C ARG A 278 -7.26 -4.74 -28.10
N LEU A 279 -7.22 -4.71 -26.77
CA LEU A 279 -7.77 -5.79 -25.94
C LEU A 279 -9.29 -5.95 -26.12
N THR A 280 -10.01 -4.83 -26.26
CA THR A 280 -11.47 -4.88 -26.47
C THR A 280 -11.87 -5.42 -27.84
N GLN A 281 -11.02 -5.28 -28.86
CA GLN A 281 -11.27 -5.81 -30.20
C GLN A 281 -11.01 -7.32 -30.27
N SER A 282 -10.07 -7.85 -29.48
CA SER A 282 -9.79 -9.29 -29.44
C SER A 282 -10.83 -10.12 -28.68
N GLU A 283 -11.60 -9.51 -27.77
CA GLU A 283 -12.65 -10.23 -27.00
C GLU A 283 -14.00 -10.32 -27.75
N GLY A 284 -14.15 -9.59 -28.86
CA GLY A 284 -15.37 -9.57 -29.69
C GLY A 284 -15.36 -10.53 -30.90
N GLN A 285 -14.33 -11.38 -31.02
CA GLN A 285 -14.20 -12.42 -32.04
C GLN A 285 -14.32 -13.81 -31.41
#